data_AF-A0A9P7VYG8-F1
#
_entry.id   AF-A0A9P7VYG8-F1
#
_cell.length_a   1.000
_cell.length_b   1.000
_cell.length_c   1.000
_cell.angle_alpha   90.00
_cell.angle_beta   90.00
_cell.angle_gamma   90.00
#
_symmetry.space_group_name_H-M   'P 1'
#
loop_
_entity.id
_entity.type
_entity.pdbx_description
1 polymer ?
#
loop_
_entity_poly.entity_id
_entity_poly.type
_entity_poly.pdbx_seq_one_letter_code
_entity_poly.pdbx_strand_id
1 'polypeptide(L)'
;MCNLETEGTKHGCGHYIKTRTIRKIDCGSSRCIHSIRHPSDPRHDCSDSGCNRYLGPDRGETVTRTTADYCTQCEYWYRGPGSRPRT
;
A
#
# COMPACT_ATOMS: atom_id res chain seq x y z
N MET A 1 -12.22 2.25 6.43
CA MET A 1 -11.56 2.94 5.31
C MET A 1 -11.52 1.98 4.13
N CYS A 2 -11.60 2.46 2.89
CA CYS A 2 -11.41 1.61 1.72
C CYS A 2 -9.99 1.03 1.71
N ASN A 3 -9.82 -0.18 1.19
CA ASN A 3 -8.52 -0.87 1.14
C ASN A 3 -8.17 -1.21 -0.32
N LEU A 4 -6.94 -1.61 -0.56
CA LEU A 4 -6.51 -2.10 -1.88
C LEU A 4 -6.20 -3.59 -1.83
N GLU A 5 -6.47 -4.29 -2.93
CA GLU A 5 -5.79 -5.54 -3.26
C GLU A 5 -4.70 -5.23 -4.27
N THR A 6 -3.51 -5.74 -4.01
CA THR A 6 -2.31 -5.41 -4.80
C THR A 6 -1.60 -6.67 -5.26
N GLU A 7 -0.81 -6.53 -6.32
CA GLU A 7 0.15 -7.54 -6.74
C GLU A 7 1.55 -6.95 -6.82
N GLY A 8 2.55 -7.82 -6.68
CA GLY A 8 3.93 -7.38 -6.55
C GLY A 8 4.96 -8.50 -6.49
N THR A 9 6.21 -8.07 -6.32
CA THR A 9 7.36 -8.97 -6.17
C THR A 9 7.73 -9.11 -4.69
N LYS A 10 7.92 -10.35 -4.22
CA LYS A 10 8.52 -10.62 -2.90
C LYS A 10 10.03 -10.78 -3.08
N HIS A 11 10.81 -9.97 -2.35
CA HIS A 11 12.27 -9.94 -2.42
C HIS A 11 12.91 -10.83 -1.36
N GLY A 12 14.18 -11.18 -1.54
CA GLY A 12 14.94 -12.05 -0.63
C GLY A 12 15.13 -11.45 0.76
N CYS A 13 15.01 -10.12 0.90
CA CYS A 13 14.97 -9.43 2.20
C CYS A 13 13.61 -9.54 2.92
N GLY A 14 12.63 -10.24 2.35
CA GLY A 14 11.28 -10.37 2.90
C GLY A 14 10.32 -9.23 2.55
N HIS A 15 10.82 -8.12 1.99
CA HIS A 15 9.98 -7.01 1.54
C HIS A 15 9.15 -7.39 0.31
N TYR A 16 7.88 -6.99 0.35
CA TYR A 16 6.98 -7.02 -0.79
C TYR A 16 6.96 -5.65 -1.44
N ILE A 17 7.24 -5.59 -2.74
CA ILE A 17 7.17 -4.37 -3.53
C ILE A 17 6.00 -4.49 -4.49
N LYS A 18 4.96 -3.68 -4.23
CA LYS A 18 3.79 -3.55 -5.09
C LYS A 18 4.20 -3.10 -6.49
N THR A 19 3.80 -3.85 -7.50
CA THR A 19 3.95 -3.48 -8.91
C THR A 19 2.64 -2.95 -9.50
N ARG A 20 1.48 -3.43 -9.02
CA ARG A 20 0.17 -2.99 -9.51
C ARG A 20 -0.91 -3.04 -8.43
N THR A 21 -1.87 -2.13 -8.52
CA THR A 21 -3.14 -2.22 -7.78
C THR A 21 -4.12 -3.04 -8.59
N ILE A 22 -4.66 -4.13 -8.03
CA ILE A 22 -5.65 -4.97 -8.69
C ILE A 22 -7.02 -4.29 -8.63
N ARG A 23 -7.47 -3.96 -7.41
CA ARG A 23 -8.73 -3.24 -7.20
C ARG A 23 -8.76 -2.52 -5.86
N LYS A 24 -9.67 -1.55 -5.76
CA LYS A 24 -10.08 -0.91 -4.51
C LYS A 24 -11.30 -1.62 -3.95
N ILE A 25 -11.28 -1.89 -2.65
CA ILE A 25 -12.40 -2.47 -1.91
C ILE A 25 -13.08 -1.35 -1.17
N ASP A 26 -14.33 -1.10 -1.56
CA ASP A 26 -15.18 -0.11 -0.94
C ASP A 26 -15.50 -0.49 0.50
N CYS A 27 -15.42 0.47 1.43
CA CYS A 27 -15.75 0.24 2.84
C CYS A 27 -17.20 0.58 3.21
N GLY A 28 -18.00 1.07 2.26
CA GLY A 28 -19.41 1.39 2.45
C GLY A 28 -19.69 2.50 3.47
N SER A 29 -18.72 3.38 3.74
CA SER A 29 -18.84 4.45 4.73
C SER A 29 -18.99 5.82 4.07
N SER A 30 -20.01 6.58 4.47
CA SER A 30 -20.17 7.97 4.03
C SER A 30 -19.08 8.90 4.55
N ARG A 31 -18.37 8.52 5.61
CA ARG A 31 -17.23 9.26 6.18
C ARG A 31 -15.89 8.85 5.59
N CYS A 32 -15.85 8.22 4.43
CA CYS A 32 -14.61 7.87 3.75
C CYS A 32 -14.62 8.45 2.36
N ILE A 33 -13.71 9.37 2.04
CA ILE A 33 -13.69 10.06 0.74
C ILE A 33 -13.49 9.10 -0.45
N HIS A 34 -12.94 7.93 -0.16
CA HIS A 34 -12.68 6.88 -1.15
C HIS A 34 -13.87 5.95 -1.34
N SER A 35 -14.94 6.09 -0.56
CA SER A 35 -16.10 5.21 -0.64
C SER A 35 -17.13 5.69 -1.65
N ILE A 36 -17.80 4.76 -2.32
CA ILE A 36 -18.93 5.08 -3.21
C ILE A 36 -20.11 5.70 -2.46
N ARG A 37 -20.22 5.46 -1.15
CA ARG A 37 -21.24 6.05 -0.28
C ARG A 37 -20.88 7.43 0.26
N HIS A 38 -19.71 7.95 -0.09
CA HIS A 38 -19.33 9.30 0.28
C HIS A 38 -20.22 10.33 -0.44
N PRO A 39 -20.72 11.37 0.24
CA PRO A 39 -21.54 12.39 -0.39
C PRO A 39 -20.81 13.06 -1.55
N SER A 40 -21.47 13.15 -2.71
CA SER A 40 -20.98 13.88 -3.88
C SER A 40 -21.47 15.32 -3.95
N ASP A 41 -22.26 15.76 -2.95
CA ASP A 41 -22.75 17.14 -2.87
C ASP A 41 -21.55 18.09 -2.76
N PRO A 42 -21.41 19.08 -3.67
CA PRO A 42 -20.35 20.08 -3.60
C PRO A 42 -20.33 20.90 -2.30
N ARG A 43 -21.44 20.93 -1.54
CA ARG A 43 -21.53 21.58 -0.23
C ARG A 43 -20.98 20.71 0.91
N HIS A 44 -20.70 19.43 0.66
CA HIS A 44 -20.11 18.55 1.65
C HIS A 44 -18.61 18.83 1.78
N ASP A 45 -18.24 19.63 2.78
CA ASP A 45 -16.83 19.87 3.08
C ASP A 45 -16.24 18.68 3.87
N CYS A 46 -15.27 18.01 3.25
CA CYS A 46 -14.50 16.92 3.85
C CYS A 46 -13.51 17.37 4.93
N SER A 47 -13.20 18.67 5.00
CA SER A 47 -12.23 19.24 5.92
C SER A 47 -12.80 19.33 7.34
N ASP A 48 -14.05 19.75 7.48
CA ASP A 48 -14.71 19.93 8.79
C ASP A 48 -15.58 18.74 9.21
N SER A 49 -15.91 17.81 8.29
CA SER A 49 -16.83 16.70 8.54
C SER A 49 -16.21 15.46 9.19
N GLY A 50 -14.90 15.46 9.46
CA GLY A 50 -14.19 14.32 10.04
C GLY A 50 -14.08 13.11 9.09
N CYS A 51 -14.06 13.37 7.78
CA CYS A 51 -13.93 12.32 6.78
C CYS A 51 -12.52 11.70 6.78
N ASN A 52 -12.46 10.38 6.65
CA ASN A 52 -11.21 9.64 6.44
C ASN A 52 -10.68 9.93 5.04
N ARG A 53 -9.52 10.59 4.98
CA ARG A 53 -8.87 11.01 3.73
C ARG A 53 -7.91 9.96 3.17
N TYR A 54 -7.53 8.99 3.98
CA TYR A 54 -6.56 7.96 3.60
C TYR A 54 -7.24 6.62 3.32
N LEU A 55 -6.61 5.83 2.46
CA LEU A 55 -6.91 4.41 2.35
C LEU A 55 -6.41 3.70 3.61
N GLY A 56 -7.08 2.63 3.97
CA GLY A 56 -6.57 1.71 4.98
C GLY A 56 -5.40 0.88 4.44
N PRO A 57 -4.80 0.01 5.27
CA PRO A 57 -3.80 -0.94 4.83
C PRO A 57 -4.28 -1.78 3.65
N ASP A 58 -3.37 -2.23 2.79
CA ASP A 58 -3.72 -3.18 1.73
C ASP A 58 -4.39 -4.41 2.36
N ARG A 59 -5.54 -4.83 1.83
CA ARG A 59 -6.31 -5.98 2.33
C ARG A 59 -5.64 -7.30 1.97
N GLY A 60 -4.86 -7.32 0.89
CA GLY A 60 -4.13 -8.50 0.46
C GLY A 60 -3.00 -8.16 -0.50
N GLU A 61 -1.94 -8.96 -0.42
CA GLU A 61 -0.82 -8.98 -1.36
C GLU A 61 -0.89 -10.26 -2.21
N THR A 62 -0.88 -10.11 -3.53
CA THR A 62 -0.73 -11.23 -4.49
C THR A 62 0.70 -11.23 -4.98
N VAL A 63 1.49 -12.22 -4.54
CA VAL A 63 2.87 -12.36 -5.01
C VAL A 63 2.86 -12.98 -6.40
N THR A 64 3.13 -12.18 -7.43
CA THR A 64 3.21 -12.65 -8.82
C THR A 64 4.62 -13.10 -9.19
N ARG A 65 5.63 -12.65 -8.44
CA ARG A 65 7.02 -13.04 -8.60
C ARG A 65 7.74 -13.06 -7.26
N THR A 66 8.62 -14.03 -7.07
CA THR A 66 9.57 -14.06 -5.96
C THR A 66 10.98 -13.97 -6.51
N THR A 67 11.87 -13.23 -5.85
CA THR A 67 13.29 -13.16 -6.19
C THR A 67 14.16 -13.30 -4.95
N ALA A 68 15.35 -13.88 -5.10
CA ALA A 68 16.38 -13.91 -4.06
C ALA A 68 17.09 -12.56 -3.90
N ASP A 69 16.93 -11.64 -4.85
CA ASP A 69 17.52 -10.31 -4.77
C ASP A 69 16.87 -9.45 -3.70
N TYR A 70 17.68 -8.58 -3.11
CA TYR A 70 17.20 -7.57 -2.19
C TYR A 70 16.40 -6.50 -2.94
N CYS A 71 15.44 -5.86 -2.27
CA CYS A 71 14.81 -4.67 -2.84
C CYS A 71 15.81 -3.51 -2.87
N THR A 72 15.56 -2.52 -3.71
CA THR A 72 16.44 -1.35 -3.91
C THR A 72 16.78 -0.61 -2.61
N GLN A 73 15.85 -0.59 -1.64
CA GLN A 73 16.09 0.02 -0.34
C GLN A 73 17.02 -0.80 0.57
N CYS A 74 17.06 -2.13 0.37
CA CYS A 74 17.88 -3.04 1.16
C CYS A 74 19.24 -3.29 0.53
N GLU A 75 19.39 -3.15 -0.78
CA GLU A 75 20.66 -3.42 -1.48
C GLU A 75 21.83 -2.66 -0.86
N TYR A 76 21.66 -1.37 -0.52
CA TYR A 76 22.72 -0.58 0.11
C TYR A 76 23.25 -1.19 1.41
N TRP A 77 22.35 -1.73 2.24
CA TRP A 77 22.68 -2.26 3.58
C TRP A 77 23.20 -3.69 3.56
N TYR A 78 22.93 -4.46 2.50
CA TYR A 78 23.31 -5.87 2.45
C TYR A 78 24.34 -6.20 1.37
N ARG A 79 24.43 -5.41 0.30
CA ARG A 79 25.39 -5.57 -0.81
C ARG A 79 26.19 -4.30 -1.11
N GLY A 80 25.76 -3.14 -0.59
CA GLY A 80 26.39 -1.85 -0.86
C GLY A 80 27.36 -1.37 0.24
N PRO A 81 27.80 -0.10 0.16
CA PRO A 81 28.77 0.50 1.10
C PRO A 81 28.33 0.53 2.56
N GLY A 82 27.03 0.43 2.84
CA GLY A 82 26.48 0.35 4.18
C GLY A 82 26.50 -1.07 4.78
N SER A 83 26.93 -2.07 4.02
CA SER A 83 26.95 -3.45 4.47
C SER A 83 28.00 -3.69 5.55
N ARG A 84 27.60 -4.43 6.58
CA ARG A 84 28.48 -4.88 7.66
C ARG A 84 28.82 -6.35 7.46
N PRO A 85 30.10 -6.76 7.60
CA PRO A 85 30.46 -8.17 7.57
C PRO A 85 29.67 -8.92 8.64
N ARG A 86 28.96 -9.98 8.25
CA ARG A 86 28.41 -10.93 9.23
C ARG A 86 29.58 -11.75 9.73
N THR A 87 29.95 -11.53 11.00
CA THR A 87 30.95 -12.33 11.71
C THR A 87 30.40 -13.69 12.05
#